data_AF-A0A2R6LWW1-F1
#
_entry.id   AF-A0A2R6LWW1-F1
#
_cell.length_a   1.000
_cell.length_b   1.000
_cell.length_c   1.000
_cell.angle_alpha   90.00
_cell.angle_beta   90.00
_cell.angle_gamma   90.00
#
_symmetry.space_group_name_H-M   'P 1'
#
loop_
_entity.id
_entity.type
_entity.pdbx_description
1 polymer ?
#
loop_
_entity_poly.entity_id
_entity_poly.type
_entity_poly.pdbx_seq_one_letter_code
_entity_poly.pdbx_strand_id
1 'polypeptide(L)' 'MEAVVDAHGHEHVTAQHASTLELTSDDFLTPAGDCILGIEADRTPADFDPDFVAACRDADATITATFEAGDHT' A
#
# COMPACT_ATOMS: atom_id res chain seq x y z
N MET A 1 -6.41 -9.60 12.73
CA MET A 1 -6.06 -10.21 11.44
C MET A 1 -4.93 -9.40 10.87
N GLU A 2 -4.00 -10.01 10.15
CA GLU A 2 -2.83 -9.33 9.63
C GLU A 2 -2.65 -9.70 8.16
N ALA A 3 -2.31 -8.72 7.35
CA ALA A 3 -1.99 -8.89 5.95
C ALA A 3 -0.68 -8.13 5.69
N VAL A 4 0.24 -8.80 5.00
CA VAL A 4 1.50 -8.22 4.55
C VAL A 4 1.40 -8.00 3.04
N VAL A 5 1.93 -6.87 2.58
CA VAL A 5 2.10 -6.54 1.16
C VAL A 5 3.56 -6.24 0.95
N ASP A 6 4.20 -6.96 0.05
CA ASP A 6 5.58 -6.72 -0.37
C ASP A 6 5.54 -5.89 -1.65
N ALA A 7 6.33 -4.81 -1.69
CA ALA A 7 6.42 -3.91 -2.83
C ALA A 7 7.85 -3.37 -2.98
N HIS A 8 8.14 -2.76 -4.13
CA HIS A 8 9.45 -2.22 -4.45
C HIS A 8 9.44 -0.69 -4.55
N GLY A 9 10.52 -0.04 -4.12
CA GLY A 9 10.71 1.39 -4.36
C GLY A 9 10.92 1.69 -5.85
N HIS A 10 10.71 2.94 -6.25
CA HIS A 10 10.95 3.41 -7.61
C HIS A 10 11.59 4.81 -7.58
N GLU A 11 12.38 5.16 -8.60
CA GLU A 11 13.11 6.45 -8.64
C GLU A 11 12.21 7.70 -8.62
N HIS A 12 10.92 7.52 -8.96
CA HIS A 12 9.90 8.57 -8.94
C HIS A 12 9.02 8.59 -7.68
N VAL A 13 9.27 7.76 -6.67
CA VAL A 13 8.54 7.81 -5.40
C VAL A 13 8.87 9.11 -4.68
N THR A 14 7.84 9.92 -4.39
CA THR A 14 7.97 11.17 -3.62
C THR A 14 7.18 11.15 -2.31
N ALA A 15 6.09 10.37 -2.22
CA ALA A 15 5.25 10.26 -1.03
C ALA A 15 4.72 11.62 -0.51
N GLN A 16 4.42 12.55 -1.41
CA GLN A 16 4.08 13.93 -1.07
C GLN A 16 2.59 14.21 -0.98
N HIS A 17 1.74 13.27 -1.41
CA HIS A 17 0.30 13.49 -1.32
C HIS A 17 -0.15 13.63 0.14
N ALA A 18 -0.90 14.68 0.44
CA ALA A 18 -1.12 15.13 1.81
C ALA A 18 -2.07 14.23 2.63
N SER A 19 -2.89 13.41 1.96
CA SER A 19 -3.99 12.69 2.60
C SER A 19 -4.14 11.24 2.17
N THR A 20 -3.32 10.77 1.23
CA THR A 20 -3.41 9.40 0.72
C THR A 20 -2.04 8.80 0.52
N LEU A 21 -2.02 7.48 0.53
CA LEU A 21 -0.89 6.66 0.16
C LEU A 21 -1.39 5.52 -0.72
N GLU A 22 -0.53 5.00 -1.58
CA GLU A 22 -0.85 3.89 -2.48
C GLU A 22 0.35 2.95 -2.65
N LEU A 23 0.06 1.65 -2.72
CA LEU A 23 0.95 0.63 -3.27
C LEU A 23 0.26 0.09 -4.53
N THR A 24 0.98 0.00 -5.64
CA THR A 24 0.42 -0.45 -6.92
C THR A 24 1.09 -1.73 -7.39
N SER A 25 0.34 -2.60 -8.06
CA SER A 25 0.86 -3.80 -8.74
C SER A 25 1.49 -3.48 -10.09
N ASP A 26 1.32 -2.26 -10.61
CA ASP A 26 1.94 -1.83 -11.86
C ASP A 26 3.47 -1.76 -11.71
N ASP A 27 4.20 -1.97 -12.81
CA ASP A 27 5.67 -2.01 -12.86
C ASP A 27 6.30 -0.65 -13.22
N PHE A 28 5.50 0.41 -13.30
CA PHE A 28 5.95 1.74 -13.67
C PHE A 28 5.32 2.82 -12.79
N LEU A 29 6.08 3.89 -12.57
CA LEU A 29 5.61 5.09 -11.88
C LEU A 29 6.12 6.34 -12.60
N THR A 30 5.24 7.32 -12.78
CA THR A 30 5.61 8.65 -13.28
C THR A 30 5.73 9.65 -12.13
N PRO A 31 6.45 10.78 -12.27
CA PRO A 31 6.52 11.81 -11.23
C PRO A 31 5.17 12.42 -10.84
N ALA A 32 4.10 12.22 -11.63
CA ALA A 32 2.77 12.69 -11.31
C ALA A 32 2.05 11.84 -10.24
N GLY A 33 2.51 10.59 -9.99
CA GLY A 33 1.94 9.69 -8.99
C GLY A 33 2.52 9.95 -7.59
N ASP A 34 2.28 11.12 -7.03
CA ASP A 34 2.91 11.57 -5.77
C ASP A 34 2.35 10.90 -4.49
N CYS A 35 1.27 10.13 -4.61
CA CYS A 35 0.71 9.29 -3.53
C CYS A 35 1.34 7.89 -3.44
N ILE A 36 2.06 7.43 -4.48
CA ILE A 36 2.56 6.06 -4.54
C ILE A 36 3.84 5.93 -3.71
N LEU A 37 3.87 4.93 -2.81
CA LEU A 37 5.01 4.60 -1.95
C LEU A 37 5.85 3.44 -2.50
N GLY A 38 5.24 2.56 -3.31
CA GLY A 38 5.89 1.39 -3.89
C GLY A 38 5.11 0.82 -5.07
N ILE A 39 5.83 0.17 -5.98
CA ILE A 39 5.34 -0.47 -7.20
C ILE A 39 5.51 -1.99 -7.11
N GLU A 40 4.98 -2.71 -8.11
CA GLU A 40 5.05 -4.18 -8.18
C GLU A 40 4.60 -4.86 -6.89
N ALA A 41 3.57 -4.32 -6.23
CA ALA A 41 2.99 -4.91 -5.04
C ALA A 41 2.53 -6.34 -5.31
N ASP A 42 2.87 -7.28 -4.43
CA ASP A 42 2.59 -8.70 -4.59
C ASP A 42 1.09 -9.04 -4.53
N ARG A 43 0.28 -8.11 -4.03
CA ARG A 43 -1.17 -8.26 -3.80
C ARG A 43 -1.94 -6.99 -4.12
N THR A 44 -3.12 -7.19 -4.67
CA THR A 44 -4.17 -6.18 -4.82
C THR A 44 -5.30 -6.44 -3.82
N PRO A 45 -6.26 -5.50 -3.65
CA PRO A 45 -7.40 -5.71 -2.76
C PRO A 45 -8.21 -6.99 -3.03
N ALA A 46 -8.18 -7.52 -4.25
CA ALA A 46 -8.88 -8.75 -4.63
C ALA A 46 -8.17 -10.03 -4.16
N ASP A 47 -6.89 -9.94 -3.80
CA ASP A 47 -6.04 -11.08 -3.40
C ASP A 47 -6.06 -11.32 -1.88
N PHE A 48 -6.58 -10.38 -1.10
CA PHE A 48 -6.72 -10.55 0.35
C PHE A 48 -7.78 -11.57 0.71
N ASP A 49 -7.60 -12.19 1.89
CA ASP A 49 -8.58 -13.08 2.47
C ASP A 49 -9.98 -12.39 2.53
N PRO A 50 -11.06 -13.05 2.07
CA PRO A 50 -12.39 -12.46 2.09
C PRO A 50 -12.86 -11.99 3.47
N ASP A 51 -12.46 -12.68 4.56
CA ASP A 51 -12.79 -12.28 5.93
C ASP A 51 -11.99 -11.03 6.33
N PHE A 52 -10.74 -10.89 5.86
CA PHE A 52 -9.96 -9.65 6.00
C PHE A 52 -10.65 -8.48 5.33
N VAL A 53 -11.04 -8.64 4.06
CA VAL A 53 -11.76 -7.62 3.29
C VAL A 53 -13.10 -7.29 3.96
N ALA A 54 -13.82 -8.28 4.48
CA ALA A 54 -15.08 -8.08 5.18
C ALA A 54 -14.91 -7.22 6.44
N ALA A 55 -13.89 -7.47 7.27
CA ALA A 55 -13.68 -6.65 8.47
C ALA A 55 -13.21 -5.23 8.14
N CYS A 56 -12.39 -5.03 7.10
CA CYS A 56 -12.00 -3.69 6.65
C CYS A 56 -13.19 -2.85 6.16
N ARG A 57 -14.33 -3.46 5.82
CA ARG A 57 -15.55 -2.78 5.39
C ARG A 57 -16.46 -2.37 6.55
N ASP A 58 -16.17 -2.79 7.77
CA ASP A 58 -16.90 -2.34 8.95
C ASP A 58 -16.57 -0.87 9.22
N ALA A 59 -17.60 -0.04 9.37
CA ALA A 59 -17.47 1.40 9.58
C ALA A 59 -16.83 1.73 10.94
N ASP A 60 -16.92 0.83 11.91
CA ASP A 60 -16.32 0.99 13.23
C ASP A 60 -14.91 0.35 13.32
N ALA A 61 -14.42 -0.27 12.23
CA ALA A 61 -13.09 -0.87 12.21
C ALA A 61 -11.99 0.20 12.28
N THR A 62 -10.97 -0.10 13.08
CA THR A 62 -9.70 0.63 13.05
C THR A 62 -8.70 -0.18 12.25
N ILE A 63 -8.18 0.40 11.16
CA ILE A 63 -7.11 -0.18 10.36
C ILE A 63 -5.80 0.48 10.80
N THR A 64 -4.81 -0.34 11.16
CA THR A 64 -3.44 0.12 11.45
C THR A 64 -2.52 -0.45 10.38
N ALA A 65 -1.71 0.42 9.79
CA ALA A 65 -0.68 0.05 8.83
C ALA A 65 0.69 0.44 9.39
N THR A 66 1.66 -0.45 9.23
CA THR A 66 3.08 -0.22 9.52
C THR A 66 3.84 -0.35 8.22
N PHE A 67 4.78 0.55 7.98
CA PHE A 67 5.57 0.58 6.75
C PHE A 67 7.03 0.35 7.11
N GLU A 68 7.68 -0.57 6.40
CA GLU A 68 9.08 -0.88 6.61
C GLU A 68 9.84 -0.79 5.28
N ALA A 69 11.01 -0.16 5.30
CA ALA A 69 11.86 -0.02 4.12
C ALA A 69 13.34 -0.04 4.52
N GLY A 70 14.03 -1.15 4.25
CA GLY A 70 15.41 -1.34 4.69
C GLY A 70 15.50 -1.28 6.22
N ASP A 71 16.26 -0.30 6.74
CA ASP A 71 16.45 -0.09 8.19
C ASP A 71 15.46 0.93 8.79
N HIS A 72 14.38 1.28 8.08
CA HIS A 72 13.37 2.24 8.52
C HIS A 72 12.02 1.58 8.81
N THR A 73 11.38 2.03 9.90
CA THR A 73 10.01 1.66 10.35
C THR A 73 9.28 2.89 10.89
#